data_AF-A0A965LTC6-F1
#
_entry.id   AF-A0A965LTC6-F1
#
_cell.length_a   1.000
_cell.length_b   1.000
_cell.length_c   1.000
_cell.angle_alpha   90.00
_cell.angle_beta   90.00
_cell.angle_gamma   90.00
#
_symmetry.space_group_name_H-M   'P 1'
#
loop_
_entity.id
_entity.type
_entity.pdbx_description
1 polymer ?
#
loop_
_entity_poly.entity_id
_entity_poly.type
_entity_poly.pdbx_seq_one_letter_code
_entity_poly.pdbx_strand_id
1 'polypeptide(L)'
;GVPGHHLQIAQKVYNKADLNSWRRLASWSSGHGEGWALYAERLMQELGFLDDPGDRLGMLDGQRMRAARVVLDIGVHLGKPRLDGTGKWDFDYALDFMSKNVNMSEQFINFEVHRYFGWPGQAPSYKIGQRIWEQIRDEYKVRQGANFNIKEFHMKALNLGSIGLDTLETALLG
;
A
#
# COMPACT_ATOMS: atom_id res chain seq x y z
N GLY A 1 -7.64 0.74 11.22
CA GLY A 1 -7.61 0.52 12.68
C GLY A 1 -6.39 -0.30 13.05
N VAL A 2 -6.56 -1.33 13.86
CA VAL A 2 -5.53 -2.34 14.19
C VAL A 2 -5.67 -3.52 13.22
N PRO A 3 -4.58 -4.10 12.69
CA PRO A 3 -3.17 -3.76 12.91
C PRO A 3 -2.60 -2.73 11.90
N GLY A 4 -3.45 -2.03 11.15
CA GLY A 4 -3.04 -1.00 10.18
C GLY A 4 -2.53 0.32 10.82
N HIS A 5 -3.06 1.46 10.37
CA HIS A 5 -2.57 2.79 10.78
C HIS A 5 -2.48 3.00 12.30
N HIS A 6 -3.40 2.42 13.10
CA HIS A 6 -3.34 2.63 14.54
C HIS A 6 -2.03 2.08 15.12
N LEU A 7 -1.69 0.84 14.80
CA LEU A 7 -0.46 0.21 15.29
C LEU A 7 0.78 0.96 14.77
N GLN A 8 0.82 1.30 13.49
CA GLN A 8 1.98 1.96 12.88
C GLN A 8 2.22 3.37 13.42
N ILE A 9 1.17 4.18 13.54
CA ILE A 9 1.29 5.56 14.04
C ILE A 9 1.52 5.55 15.56
N ALA A 10 0.79 4.72 16.31
CA ALA A 10 0.97 4.63 17.76
C ALA A 10 2.37 4.15 18.13
N GLN A 11 2.94 3.18 17.40
CA GLN A 11 4.31 2.72 17.65
C GLN A 11 5.34 3.83 17.42
N LYS A 12 5.18 4.63 16.35
CA LYS A 12 6.04 5.81 16.12
C LYS A 12 5.96 6.81 17.27
N VAL A 13 4.76 7.07 17.79
CA VAL A 13 4.54 8.00 18.90
C VAL A 13 5.11 7.46 20.21
N TYR A 14 4.94 6.16 20.46
CA TYR A 14 5.49 5.47 21.62
C TYR A 14 7.03 5.54 21.63
N ASN A 15 7.67 5.27 20.48
CA ASN A 15 9.13 5.33 20.32
C ASN A 15 9.70 6.74 20.11
N LYS A 16 8.97 7.80 20.46
CA LYS A 16 9.44 9.17 20.22
C LYS A 16 10.80 9.46 20.86
N ALA A 17 11.19 8.77 21.95
CA ALA A 17 12.47 8.97 22.61
C ALA A 17 13.67 8.55 21.74
N ASP A 18 13.48 7.52 20.90
CA ASP A 18 14.52 6.94 20.03
C ASP A 18 14.54 7.56 18.62
N LEU A 19 13.62 8.48 18.35
CA LEU A 19 13.45 9.13 17.06
C LEU A 19 13.79 10.61 17.17
N ASN A 20 14.74 11.09 16.36
CA ASN A 20 15.02 12.53 16.28
C ASN A 20 13.80 13.33 15.74
N SER A 21 13.82 14.65 15.92
CA SER A 21 12.69 15.52 15.52
C SER A 21 12.33 15.41 14.04
N TRP A 22 13.30 15.20 13.14
CA TRP A 22 13.01 15.02 11.72
C TRP A 22 12.19 13.75 11.46
N ARG A 23 12.60 12.60 12.04
CA ARG A 23 11.86 11.32 11.92
C ARG A 23 10.46 11.40 12.54
N ARG A 24 10.28 12.20 13.58
CA ARG A 24 8.98 12.36 14.26
C ARG A 24 8.02 13.25 13.48
N LEU A 25 8.52 14.40 13.01
CA LEU A 25 7.70 15.54 12.58
C LEU A 25 7.66 15.74 11.06
N ALA A 26 8.72 15.35 10.33
CA ALA A 26 8.86 15.68 8.91
C ALA A 26 8.93 14.43 8.01
N SER A 27 9.47 13.33 8.52
CA SER A 27 9.60 12.10 7.74
C SER A 27 8.23 11.41 7.60
N TRP A 28 7.72 11.39 6.38
CA TRP A 28 6.53 10.64 6.02
C TRP A 28 6.63 10.17 4.57
N SER A 29 6.32 8.90 4.35
CA SER A 29 6.27 8.28 3.03
C SER A 29 4.91 7.59 2.84
N SER A 30 4.19 8.01 1.79
CA SER A 30 2.90 7.41 1.41
C SER A 30 3.02 5.91 1.20
N GLY A 31 4.05 5.47 0.46
CA GLY A 31 4.29 4.05 0.20
C GLY A 31 4.56 3.24 1.48
N HIS A 32 5.23 3.84 2.47
CA HIS A 32 5.44 3.19 3.75
C HIS A 32 4.15 3.06 4.56
N GLY A 33 3.44 4.17 4.78
CA GLY A 33 2.25 4.20 5.64
C GLY A 33 1.04 3.49 5.03
N GLU A 34 0.73 3.79 3.78
CA GLU A 34 -0.39 3.17 3.06
C GLU A 34 -0.08 1.72 2.68
N GLY A 35 1.16 1.44 2.30
CA GLY A 35 1.62 0.07 2.05
C GLY A 35 1.51 -0.81 3.29
N TRP A 36 1.84 -0.27 4.48
CA TRP A 36 1.64 -0.98 5.75
C TRP A 36 0.17 -1.28 6.01
N ALA A 37 -0.74 -0.34 5.75
CA ALA A 37 -2.17 -0.55 5.97
C ALA A 37 -2.71 -1.69 5.07
N LEU A 38 -2.33 -1.70 3.79
CA LEU A 38 -2.72 -2.77 2.87
C LEU A 38 -2.06 -4.12 3.19
N TYR A 39 -0.79 -4.09 3.64
CA TYR A 39 -0.11 -5.27 4.17
C TYR A 39 -0.85 -5.83 5.39
N ALA A 40 -1.32 -4.97 6.29
CA ALA A 40 -2.09 -5.34 7.46
C ALA A 40 -3.45 -5.97 7.10
N GLU A 41 -4.13 -5.51 6.05
CA GLU A 41 -5.35 -6.16 5.54
C GLU A 41 -5.07 -7.61 5.12
N ARG A 42 -3.97 -7.85 4.39
CA ARG A 42 -3.57 -9.19 3.97
C ARG A 42 -3.16 -10.06 5.17
N LEU A 43 -2.47 -9.49 6.14
CA LEU A 43 -2.12 -10.17 7.39
C LEU A 43 -3.39 -10.64 8.14
N MET A 44 -4.43 -9.80 8.23
CA MET A 44 -5.68 -10.19 8.89
C MET A 44 -6.36 -11.36 8.18
N GLN A 45 -6.29 -11.40 6.85
CA GLN A 45 -6.74 -12.57 6.09
C GLN A 45 -5.91 -13.82 6.42
N GLU A 46 -4.57 -13.72 6.44
CA GLU A 46 -3.67 -14.83 6.77
C GLU A 46 -3.89 -15.39 8.19
N LEU A 47 -4.40 -14.55 9.09
CA LEU A 47 -4.73 -14.89 10.47
C LEU A 47 -6.17 -15.42 10.66
N GLY A 48 -6.95 -15.56 9.59
CA GLY A 48 -8.31 -16.13 9.61
C GLY A 48 -9.43 -15.15 9.99
N PHE A 49 -9.14 -13.84 10.13
CA PHE A 49 -10.17 -12.85 10.47
C PHE A 49 -11.11 -12.51 9.31
N LEU A 50 -10.80 -12.99 8.10
CA LEU A 50 -11.59 -12.78 6.89
C LEU A 50 -11.91 -14.13 6.22
N ASP A 51 -12.22 -15.15 7.04
CA ASP A 51 -12.63 -16.47 6.55
C ASP A 51 -14.08 -16.46 6.06
N ASP A 52 -14.91 -15.54 6.57
CA ASP A 52 -16.23 -15.28 5.98
C ASP A 52 -16.07 -14.79 4.52
N PRO A 53 -16.76 -15.40 3.54
CA PRO A 53 -16.62 -15.03 2.14
C PRO A 53 -16.99 -13.57 1.83
N GLY A 54 -17.95 -12.99 2.56
CA GLY A 54 -18.37 -11.59 2.39
C GLY A 54 -17.29 -10.62 2.87
N ASP A 55 -16.74 -10.86 4.05
CA ASP A 55 -15.61 -10.08 4.58
C ASP A 55 -14.38 -10.16 3.68
N ARG A 56 -14.09 -11.38 3.19
CA ARG A 56 -13.01 -11.60 2.23
C ARG A 56 -13.24 -10.86 0.92
N LEU A 57 -14.48 -10.88 0.40
CA LEU A 57 -14.84 -10.14 -0.81
C LEU A 57 -14.65 -8.64 -0.62
N GLY A 58 -15.05 -8.08 0.52
CA GLY A 58 -14.84 -6.66 0.83
C GLY A 58 -13.36 -6.26 0.82
N MET A 59 -12.49 -7.09 1.42
CA MET A 59 -11.04 -6.88 1.34
C MET A 59 -10.53 -6.97 -0.10
N LEU A 60 -10.97 -7.97 -0.88
CA LEU A 60 -10.58 -8.15 -2.27
C LEU A 60 -11.04 -7.00 -3.18
N ASP A 61 -12.24 -6.46 -2.98
CA ASP A 61 -12.74 -5.28 -3.68
C ASP A 61 -11.86 -4.06 -3.39
N GLY A 62 -11.49 -3.90 -2.11
CA GLY A 62 -10.53 -2.88 -1.70
C GLY A 62 -9.19 -3.04 -2.41
N GLN A 63 -8.64 -4.24 -2.44
CA GLN A 63 -7.38 -4.58 -3.11
C GLN A 63 -7.46 -4.35 -4.63
N ARG A 64 -8.57 -4.71 -5.27
CA ARG A 64 -8.81 -4.50 -6.70
C ARG A 64 -8.78 -3.02 -7.06
N MET A 65 -9.43 -2.16 -6.27
CA MET A 65 -9.39 -0.71 -6.47
C MET A 65 -7.95 -0.18 -6.41
N ARG A 66 -7.14 -0.57 -5.40
CA ARG A 66 -5.76 -0.08 -5.30
C ARG A 66 -4.84 -0.68 -6.36
N ALA A 67 -5.13 -1.87 -6.88
CA ALA A 67 -4.45 -2.40 -8.06
C ALA A 67 -4.81 -1.61 -9.33
N ALA A 68 -6.08 -1.26 -9.52
CA ALA A 68 -6.54 -0.42 -10.63
C ALA A 68 -5.83 0.95 -10.64
N ARG A 69 -5.61 1.55 -9.47
CA ARG A 69 -4.80 2.78 -9.30
C ARG A 69 -3.40 2.68 -9.90
N VAL A 70 -2.72 1.53 -9.73
CA VAL A 70 -1.37 1.32 -10.28
C VAL A 70 -1.41 1.35 -11.81
N VAL A 71 -2.34 0.60 -12.39
CA VAL A 71 -2.47 0.48 -13.86
C VAL A 71 -2.81 1.84 -14.46
N LEU A 72 -3.81 2.53 -13.90
CA LEU A 72 -4.29 3.81 -14.41
C LEU A 72 -3.21 4.89 -14.32
N ASP A 73 -2.64 5.12 -13.14
CA ASP A 73 -1.73 6.26 -12.91
C ASP A 73 -0.46 6.13 -13.77
N ILE A 74 0.16 4.95 -13.78
CA ILE A 74 1.33 4.67 -14.64
C ILE A 74 0.93 4.71 -16.12
N GLY A 75 -0.26 4.19 -16.45
CA GLY A 75 -0.77 4.13 -17.81
C GLY A 75 -0.92 5.51 -18.43
N VAL A 76 -1.62 6.40 -17.72
CA VAL A 76 -1.89 7.79 -18.13
C VAL A 76 -0.59 8.58 -18.18
N HIS A 77 0.18 8.63 -17.07
CA HIS A 77 1.30 9.56 -16.94
C HIS A 77 2.53 9.17 -17.77
N LEU A 78 2.64 7.90 -18.19
CA LEU A 78 3.68 7.45 -19.12
C LEU A 78 3.16 7.23 -20.55
N GLY A 79 1.90 7.59 -20.85
CA GLY A 79 1.30 7.43 -22.17
C GLY A 79 1.36 5.99 -22.69
N LYS A 80 1.13 5.01 -21.80
CA LYS A 80 1.12 3.59 -22.17
C LYS A 80 -0.04 3.25 -23.10
N PRO A 81 0.03 2.13 -23.83
CA PRO A 81 -1.12 1.59 -24.54
C PRO A 81 -2.28 1.27 -23.59
N ARG A 82 -3.51 1.51 -24.03
CA ARG A 82 -4.72 1.00 -23.38
C ARG A 82 -4.67 -0.54 -23.33
N LEU A 83 -5.35 -1.12 -22.34
CA LEU A 83 -5.37 -2.58 -22.19
C LEU A 83 -6.15 -3.30 -23.31
N ASP A 84 -7.01 -2.57 -24.02
CA ASP A 84 -7.74 -3.06 -25.20
C ASP A 84 -6.93 -2.96 -26.51
N GLY A 85 -5.73 -2.37 -26.47
CA GLY A 85 -4.86 -2.20 -27.64
C GLY A 85 -5.32 -1.11 -28.64
N THR A 86 -6.35 -0.33 -28.34
CA THR A 86 -6.97 0.60 -29.31
C THR A 86 -6.39 2.01 -29.31
N GLY A 87 -5.40 2.30 -28.45
CA GLY A 87 -4.82 3.63 -28.33
C GLY A 87 -3.93 3.79 -27.11
N LYS A 88 -3.67 5.04 -26.71
CA LYS A 88 -3.00 5.38 -25.44
C LYS A 88 -4.03 5.66 -24.35
N TRP A 89 -3.63 5.53 -23.10
CA TRP A 89 -4.43 5.96 -21.97
C TRP A 89 -4.82 7.44 -22.10
N ASP A 90 -6.10 7.71 -21.96
CA ASP A 90 -6.68 9.05 -21.85
C ASP A 90 -7.76 9.06 -20.75
N PHE A 91 -8.37 10.23 -20.55
CA PHE A 91 -9.29 10.47 -19.45
C PHE A 91 -10.56 9.64 -19.55
N ASP A 92 -11.17 9.54 -20.74
CA ASP A 92 -12.40 8.79 -20.95
C ASP A 92 -12.17 7.29 -20.74
N TYR A 93 -11.05 6.76 -21.23
CA TYR A 93 -10.67 5.38 -20.96
C TYR A 93 -10.39 5.13 -19.48
N ALA A 94 -9.80 6.09 -18.77
CA ALA A 94 -9.55 5.98 -17.34
C ALA A 94 -10.85 5.93 -16.52
N LEU A 95 -11.87 6.72 -16.88
CA LEU A 95 -13.20 6.66 -16.27
C LEU A 95 -13.87 5.31 -16.50
N ASP A 96 -13.89 4.84 -17.76
CA ASP A 96 -14.47 3.53 -18.11
C ASP A 96 -13.73 2.36 -17.43
N PHE A 97 -12.40 2.42 -17.39
CA PHE A 97 -11.60 1.43 -16.68
C PHE A 97 -11.93 1.39 -15.19
N MET A 98 -12.06 2.55 -14.54
CA MET A 98 -12.40 2.61 -13.12
C MET A 98 -13.82 2.13 -12.83
N SER A 99 -14.80 2.48 -13.66
CA SER A 99 -16.20 2.03 -13.49
C SER A 99 -16.33 0.51 -13.58
N LYS A 100 -15.51 -0.15 -14.40
CA LYS A 100 -15.48 -1.62 -14.53
C LYS A 100 -14.73 -2.32 -13.39
N ASN A 101 -13.88 -1.59 -12.65
CA ASN A 101 -12.97 -2.19 -11.66
C ASN A 101 -13.23 -1.77 -10.21
N VAL A 102 -14.06 -0.76 -9.99
CA VAL A 102 -14.31 -0.20 -8.66
C VAL A 102 -15.80 -0.15 -8.40
N ASN A 103 -16.24 -0.90 -7.39
CA ASN A 103 -17.63 -0.96 -6.95
C ASN A 103 -17.97 0.25 -6.04
N MET A 104 -18.00 1.44 -6.62
CA MET A 104 -18.31 2.72 -5.95
C MET A 104 -19.22 3.58 -6.84
N SER A 105 -19.79 4.65 -6.28
CA SER A 105 -20.63 5.56 -7.05
C SER A 105 -19.86 6.25 -8.19
N GLU A 106 -20.60 6.65 -9.22
CA GLU A 106 -20.04 7.41 -10.35
C GLU A 106 -19.36 8.71 -9.88
N GLN A 107 -19.92 9.39 -8.88
CA GLN A 107 -19.33 10.61 -8.33
C GLN A 107 -17.98 10.34 -7.67
N PHE A 108 -17.85 9.21 -6.96
CA PHE A 108 -16.59 8.80 -6.37
C PHE A 108 -15.54 8.45 -7.44
N ILE A 109 -15.95 7.69 -8.46
CA ILE A 109 -15.06 7.33 -9.59
C ILE A 109 -14.57 8.59 -10.29
N ASN A 110 -15.47 9.52 -10.61
CA ASN A 110 -15.15 10.76 -11.29
C ASN A 110 -14.15 11.59 -10.47
N PHE A 111 -14.40 11.76 -9.16
CA PHE A 111 -13.48 12.45 -8.26
C PHE A 111 -12.09 11.82 -8.24
N GLU A 112 -12.01 10.49 -8.08
CA GLU A 112 -10.73 9.78 -7.99
C GLU A 112 -9.95 9.83 -9.30
N VAL A 113 -10.61 9.72 -10.47
CA VAL A 113 -9.92 9.86 -11.77
C VAL A 113 -9.32 11.27 -11.93
N HIS A 114 -10.07 12.32 -11.59
CA HIS A 114 -9.52 13.69 -11.58
C HIS A 114 -8.32 13.81 -10.64
N ARG A 115 -8.41 13.23 -9.44
CA ARG A 115 -7.30 13.22 -8.48
C ARG A 115 -6.06 12.53 -9.06
N TYR A 116 -6.20 11.40 -9.74
CA TYR A 116 -5.05 10.68 -10.28
C TYR A 116 -4.38 11.45 -11.42
N PHE A 117 -5.15 12.15 -12.25
CA PHE A 117 -4.59 13.05 -13.26
C PHE A 117 -3.92 14.28 -12.64
N GLY A 118 -4.46 14.81 -11.53
CA GLY A 118 -3.93 15.99 -10.85
C GLY A 118 -2.78 15.73 -9.88
N TRP A 119 -2.57 14.47 -9.45
CA TRP A 119 -1.56 14.12 -8.46
C TRP A 119 -0.78 12.84 -8.83
N PRO A 120 0.08 12.92 -9.86
CA PRO A 120 0.80 11.77 -10.41
C PRO A 120 1.65 11.04 -9.35
N GLY A 121 1.63 9.70 -9.38
CA GLY A 121 2.50 8.84 -8.57
C GLY A 121 2.01 8.55 -7.15
N GLN A 122 1.00 9.27 -6.65
CA GLN A 122 0.46 9.02 -5.30
C GLN A 122 -0.42 7.77 -5.27
N ALA A 123 -1.29 7.59 -6.27
CA ALA A 123 -2.27 6.50 -6.28
C ALA A 123 -1.64 5.08 -6.30
N PRO A 124 -0.52 4.84 -7.00
CA PRO A 124 0.19 3.56 -6.94
C PRO A 124 0.86 3.25 -5.60
N SER A 125 1.12 4.26 -4.76
CA SER A 125 1.95 4.10 -3.56
C SER A 125 1.36 3.07 -2.58
N TYR A 126 0.03 2.94 -2.55
CA TYR A 126 -0.68 1.98 -1.71
C TYR A 126 -0.26 0.55 -2.04
N LYS A 127 -0.49 0.13 -3.30
CA LYS A 127 -0.32 -1.27 -3.70
C LYS A 127 1.14 -1.61 -3.98
N ILE A 128 1.93 -0.66 -4.51
CA ILE A 128 3.38 -0.83 -4.63
C ILE A 128 4.02 -0.90 -3.23
N GLY A 129 3.57 -0.05 -2.30
CA GLY A 129 4.02 -0.09 -0.91
C GLY A 129 3.74 -1.43 -0.24
N GLN A 130 2.52 -1.96 -0.37
CA GLN A 130 2.18 -3.29 0.12
C GLN A 130 3.12 -4.35 -0.47
N ARG A 131 3.32 -4.34 -1.79
CA ARG A 131 4.19 -5.31 -2.47
C ARG A 131 5.58 -5.30 -1.87
N ILE A 132 6.16 -4.13 -1.65
CA ILE A 132 7.51 -4.00 -1.10
C ILE A 132 7.55 -4.46 0.37
N TRP A 133 6.55 -4.13 1.19
CA TRP A 133 6.43 -4.66 2.55
C TRP A 133 6.39 -6.20 2.59
N GLU A 134 5.61 -6.82 1.70
CA GLU A 134 5.53 -8.28 1.56
C GLU A 134 6.87 -8.86 1.10
N GLN A 135 7.52 -8.24 0.11
CA GLN A 135 8.84 -8.66 -0.39
C GLN A 135 9.90 -8.61 0.70
N ILE A 136 9.97 -7.51 1.47
CA ILE A 136 10.92 -7.38 2.58
C ILE A 136 10.62 -8.43 3.66
N ARG A 137 9.35 -8.66 4.02
CA ARG A 137 8.99 -9.71 4.99
C ARG A 137 9.44 -11.08 4.55
N ASP A 138 9.15 -11.43 3.29
CA ASP A 138 9.40 -12.76 2.77
C ASP A 138 10.91 -13.03 2.66
N GLU A 139 11.68 -12.05 2.20
CA GLU A 139 13.15 -12.11 2.19
C GLU A 139 13.73 -12.16 3.61
N TYR A 140 13.21 -11.34 4.54
CA TYR A 140 13.60 -11.39 5.96
C TYR A 140 13.36 -12.78 6.55
N LYS A 141 12.20 -13.38 6.26
CA LYS A 141 11.85 -14.74 6.69
C LYS A 141 12.82 -15.77 6.14
N VAL A 142 13.19 -15.69 4.87
CA VAL A 142 14.19 -16.58 4.26
C VAL A 142 15.53 -16.46 4.98
N ARG A 143 16.02 -15.24 5.24
CA ARG A 143 17.30 -14.99 5.93
C ARG A 143 17.32 -15.48 7.38
N GLN A 144 16.19 -15.39 8.08
CA GLN A 144 16.09 -15.86 9.47
C GLN A 144 15.85 -17.39 9.57
N GLY A 145 15.36 -18.03 8.50
CA GLY A 145 15.11 -19.47 8.47
C GLY A 145 14.21 -19.93 9.62
N ALA A 146 14.64 -20.95 10.35
CA ALA A 146 13.89 -21.51 11.50
C ALA A 146 13.71 -20.51 12.66
N ASN A 147 14.53 -19.45 12.74
CA ASN A 147 14.44 -18.43 13.77
C ASN A 147 13.46 -17.30 13.42
N PHE A 148 12.78 -17.37 12.27
CA PHE A 148 11.86 -16.32 11.87
C PHE A 148 10.70 -16.15 12.86
N ASN A 149 10.56 -14.93 13.38
CA ASN A 149 9.44 -14.51 14.20
C ASN A 149 8.77 -13.28 13.58
N ILE A 150 7.50 -13.43 13.18
CA ILE A 150 6.75 -12.36 12.53
C ILE A 150 6.52 -11.15 13.45
N LYS A 151 6.36 -11.37 14.76
CA LYS A 151 6.18 -10.28 15.73
C LYS A 151 7.45 -9.44 15.86
N GLU A 152 8.61 -10.10 15.85
CA GLU A 152 9.90 -9.40 15.88
C GLU A 152 10.15 -8.63 14.60
N PHE A 153 9.80 -9.19 13.43
CA PHE A 153 9.83 -8.47 12.17
C PHE A 153 8.98 -7.19 12.22
N HIS A 154 7.71 -7.30 12.62
CA HIS A 154 6.81 -6.13 12.75
C HIS A 154 7.35 -5.10 13.74
N MET A 155 7.83 -5.55 14.90
CA MET A 155 8.37 -4.66 15.93
C MET A 155 9.60 -3.91 15.40
N LYS A 156 10.57 -4.60 14.81
CA LYS A 156 11.77 -3.98 14.22
C LYS A 156 11.39 -2.96 13.15
N ALA A 157 10.49 -3.31 12.24
CA ALA A 157 10.08 -2.45 11.15
C ALA A 157 9.34 -1.19 11.63
N LEU A 158 8.32 -1.35 12.49
CA LEU A 158 7.51 -0.24 12.97
C LEU A 158 8.28 0.69 13.92
N ASN A 159 9.28 0.16 14.63
CA ASN A 159 10.15 0.97 15.48
C ASN A 159 10.96 2.00 14.70
N LEU A 160 11.10 1.84 13.38
CA LEU A 160 11.78 2.80 12.51
C LEU A 160 10.93 4.05 12.22
N GLY A 161 9.65 4.08 12.60
CA GLY A 161 8.74 5.15 12.20
C GLY A 161 8.50 5.15 10.68
N SER A 162 8.06 6.27 10.12
CA SER A 162 7.87 6.36 8.66
C SER A 162 9.18 6.73 7.97
N ILE A 163 9.61 5.90 7.03
CA ILE A 163 10.81 6.09 6.20
C ILE A 163 10.52 5.72 4.75
N GLY A 164 11.44 6.01 3.82
CA GLY A 164 11.36 5.52 2.44
C GLY A 164 11.40 3.99 2.39
N LEU A 165 10.82 3.39 1.35
CA LEU A 165 10.75 1.93 1.22
C LEU A 165 12.14 1.31 1.01
N ASP A 166 13.00 1.94 0.20
CA ASP A 166 14.40 1.49 0.03
C ASP A 166 15.20 1.58 1.34
N THR A 167 14.94 2.62 2.15
CA THR A 167 15.54 2.76 3.48
C THR A 167 15.03 1.68 4.44
N LEU A 168 13.75 1.31 4.36
CA LEU A 168 13.17 0.22 5.14
C LEU A 168 13.80 -1.12 4.77
N GLU A 169 13.95 -1.38 3.46
CA GLU A 169 14.60 -2.57 2.93
C GLU A 169 16.03 -2.68 3.46
N THR A 170 16.83 -1.62 3.31
CA THR A 170 18.22 -1.57 3.79
C THR A 170 18.28 -1.79 5.32
N ALA A 171 17.38 -1.17 6.08
CA ALA A 171 17.38 -1.28 7.54
C ALA A 171 17.02 -2.69 8.06
N LEU A 172 16.22 -3.45 7.30
CA LEU A 172 15.77 -4.78 7.72
C LEU A 172 16.61 -5.92 7.13
N LEU A 173 17.19 -5.72 5.95
CA LEU A 173 17.89 -6.76 5.21
C LEU A 173 19.42 -6.57 5.24
N GLY A 174 19.92 -5.36 5.45
CA GLY A 174 21.35 -5.01 5.31
C GLY A 174 21.69 -4.65 3.88
#